data_AF-A0A8J2TCU6-F1
#
_entry.id   AF-A0A8J2TCU6-F1
#
_cell.length_a   1.000
_cell.length_b   1.000
_cell.length_c   1.000
_cell.angle_alpha   90.00
_cell.angle_beta   90.00
_cell.angle_gamma   90.00
#
_symmetry.space_group_name_H-M   'P 1'
#
loop_
_entity.id
_entity.type
_entity.pdbx_description
1 polymer ?
#
loop_
_entity_poly.entity_id
_entity_poly.type
_entity_poly.pdbx_seq_one_letter_code
_entity_poly.pdbx_strand_id
1 'polypeptide(L)'
;MIYRHAFGKHDQTRYQQYLNDVAAEKAEIKATQLEPYDIIINYLNNQAEYLILELQWNALPNPFEQENLRSILPVVDVSDSMYTSQKIRLLDVLSILGIFFSEKNSSIWSGSFITFSGSPVFE
;
A
#
# COMPACT_ATOMS: atom_id res chain seq x y z
N MET A 1 -9.84 2.73 -8.98
CA MET A 1 -10.87 3.24 -8.03
C MET A 1 -11.94 4.02 -8.81
N ILE A 2 -13.10 3.41 -9.10
CA ILE A 2 -14.00 3.86 -10.18
C ILE A 2 -14.82 5.12 -9.84
N TYR A 3 -15.06 5.44 -8.56
CA TYR A 3 -16.02 6.50 -8.18
C TYR A 3 -15.43 7.70 -7.42
N ARG A 4 -14.13 7.72 -7.10
CA ARG A 4 -13.54 8.77 -6.25
C ARG A 4 -13.66 10.18 -6.84
N HIS A 5 -13.41 10.30 -8.14
CA HIS A 5 -13.45 11.58 -8.85
C HIS A 5 -14.88 12.11 -8.95
N ALA A 6 -15.88 11.22 -8.97
CA ALA A 6 -17.27 11.62 -8.98
C ALA A 6 -17.67 12.28 -7.64
N PHE A 7 -17.27 11.70 -6.51
CA PHE A 7 -17.56 12.29 -5.19
C PHE A 7 -16.86 13.62 -4.98
N GLY A 8 -15.57 13.71 -5.32
CA GLY A 8 -14.82 14.96 -5.22
C GLY A 8 -15.40 16.08 -6.09
N LYS A 9 -15.94 15.75 -7.27
CA LYS A 9 -16.52 16.72 -8.20
C LYS A 9 -17.95 17.15 -7.85
N HIS A 10 -18.75 16.24 -7.28
CA HIS A 10 -20.19 16.45 -7.13
C HIS A 10 -20.68 16.58 -5.68
N ASP A 11 -19.89 16.15 -4.68
CA ASP A 11 -20.27 16.20 -3.27
C ASP A 11 -19.04 16.34 -2.34
N GLN A 12 -18.17 17.31 -2.67
CA GLN A 12 -16.87 17.49 -2.02
C GLN A 12 -16.99 17.63 -0.49
N THR A 13 -17.95 18.41 0.00
CA THR A 13 -18.09 18.69 1.44
C THR A 13 -18.45 17.43 2.23
N ARG A 14 -19.44 16.66 1.78
CA ARG A 14 -19.83 15.41 2.47
C ARG A 14 -18.78 14.34 2.32
N TYR A 15 -18.09 14.32 1.17
CA TYR A 15 -16.98 13.42 0.96
C TYR A 15 -15.81 13.69 1.91
N GLN A 16 -15.43 14.97 2.11
CA GLN A 16 -14.41 15.33 3.08
C GLN A 16 -14.83 14.99 4.51
N GLN A 17 -16.09 15.23 4.87
CA GLN A 17 -16.62 14.84 6.18
C GLN A 17 -16.53 13.32 6.39
N TYR A 18 -16.89 12.53 5.38
CA TYR A 18 -16.74 11.07 5.43
C TYR A 18 -15.29 10.65 5.67
N LEU A 19 -14.31 11.24 4.96
CA LEU A 19 -12.90 10.92 5.17
C LEU A 19 -12.44 11.27 6.60
N ASN A 20 -12.90 12.40 7.14
CA ASN A 20 -12.61 12.77 8.53
C ASN A 20 -13.27 11.82 9.53
N ASP A 21 -14.48 11.34 9.25
CA ASP A 21 -15.17 10.37 10.09
C ASP A 21 -14.47 9.00 10.07
N VAL A 22 -13.94 8.58 8.92
CA VAL A 22 -13.09 7.37 8.81
C VAL A 22 -11.79 7.55 9.58
N ALA A 23 -11.11 8.69 9.44
CA ALA A 23 -9.89 9.01 10.19
C ALA A 23 -10.12 9.06 11.71
N ALA A 24 -11.33 9.42 12.13
CA ALA A 24 -11.75 9.43 13.53
C ALA A 24 -12.35 8.09 14.00
N GLU A 25 -12.23 7.02 13.21
CA GLU A 25 -12.77 5.68 13.50
C GLU A 25 -14.30 5.63 13.70
N LYS A 26 -15.03 6.64 13.22
CA LYS A 26 -16.51 6.73 13.28
C LYS A 26 -17.17 6.11 12.06
N ALA A 27 -16.41 5.87 11.00
CA ALA A 27 -16.84 5.23 9.77
C ALA A 27 -15.73 4.29 9.27
N GLU A 28 -16.08 3.38 8.35
CA GLU A 28 -15.13 2.44 7.75
C GLU A 28 -14.95 2.74 6.26
N ILE A 29 -13.75 2.49 5.75
CA ILE A 29 -13.45 2.44 4.32
C ILE A 29 -13.08 1.01 3.93
N LYS A 30 -13.75 0.46 2.92
CA LYS A 30 -13.46 -0.89 2.43
C LYS A 30 -12.36 -0.85 1.38
N ALA A 31 -11.24 -1.50 1.66
CA ALA A 31 -10.12 -1.64 0.72
C ALA A 31 -9.89 -3.09 0.25
N THR A 32 -10.83 -4.01 0.49
CA THR A 32 -10.68 -5.44 0.16
C THR A 32 -10.51 -5.77 -1.31
N GLN A 33 -10.84 -4.85 -2.22
CA GLN A 33 -10.65 -5.01 -3.67
C GLN A 33 -9.46 -4.20 -4.20
N LEU A 34 -8.70 -3.52 -3.33
CA LEU A 34 -7.53 -2.76 -3.70
C LEU A 34 -6.27 -3.57 -3.44
N GLU A 35 -5.31 -3.47 -4.35
CA GLU A 35 -3.96 -3.97 -4.14
C GLU A 35 -3.06 -2.85 -3.62
N PRO A 36 -2.01 -3.15 -2.81
CA PRO A 36 -1.03 -2.16 -2.37
C PRO A 36 -0.46 -1.32 -3.52
N TYR A 37 -0.22 -1.96 -4.68
CA TYR A 37 0.26 -1.30 -5.89
C TYR A 37 -0.70 -0.21 -6.39
N ASP A 38 -2.01 -0.47 -6.38
CA ASP A 38 -3.02 0.49 -6.83
C ASP A 38 -3.01 1.76 -5.99
N ILE A 39 -2.73 1.65 -4.69
CA ILE A 39 -2.69 2.79 -3.78
C ILE A 39 -1.41 3.60 -4.03
N ILE A 40 -0.25 2.95 -4.07
CA ILE A 40 1.03 3.63 -4.23
C ILE A 40 1.17 4.28 -5.61
N ILE A 41 0.72 3.64 -6.68
CA ILE A 41 0.78 4.27 -8.01
C ILE A 41 -0.10 5.53 -8.08
N ASN A 42 -1.22 5.56 -7.36
CA ASN A 42 -2.04 6.76 -7.22
C ASN A 42 -1.36 7.81 -6.34
N TYR A 43 -0.67 7.39 -5.28
CA TYR A 43 0.08 8.28 -4.38
C TYR A 43 1.22 9.00 -5.10
N LEU A 44 1.96 8.28 -5.96
CA LEU A 44 3.06 8.83 -6.74
C LEU A 44 2.59 9.77 -7.86
N ASN A 45 1.40 9.52 -8.42
CA ASN A 45 0.88 10.29 -9.56
C ASN A 45 -0.03 11.47 -9.17
N ASN A 46 -0.57 11.52 -7.95
CA ASN A 46 -1.57 12.53 -7.55
C ASN A 46 -1.39 13.00 -6.10
N GLN A 47 -0.82 14.20 -5.92
CA GLN A 47 -0.58 14.77 -4.60
C GLN A 47 -1.85 15.28 -3.87
N ALA A 48 -2.94 15.51 -4.60
CA ALA A 48 -4.14 16.15 -4.05
C ALA A 48 -5.02 15.23 -3.18
N GLU A 49 -4.65 13.95 -3.02
CA GLU A 49 -5.55 12.92 -2.48
C GLU A 49 -4.90 12.03 -1.39
N TYR A 50 -3.88 12.53 -0.69
CA TYR A 50 -3.12 11.74 0.28
C TYR A 50 -3.99 11.11 1.38
N LEU A 51 -4.94 11.86 1.94
CA LEU A 51 -5.76 11.37 3.05
C LEU A 51 -6.53 10.09 2.71
N ILE A 52 -7.21 10.03 1.56
CA ILE A 52 -7.96 8.81 1.21
C ILE A 52 -7.01 7.64 0.93
N LEU A 53 -5.86 7.90 0.31
CA LEU A 53 -4.90 6.85 -0.02
C LEU A 53 -4.29 6.24 1.25
N GLU A 54 -3.96 7.06 2.25
CA GLU A 54 -3.51 6.60 3.57
C GLU A 54 -4.59 5.79 4.29
N LEU A 55 -5.83 6.30 4.32
CA LEU A 55 -6.95 5.57 4.92
C LEU A 55 -7.18 4.21 4.26
N GLN A 56 -7.01 4.13 2.94
CA GLN A 56 -7.12 2.87 2.20
C GLN A 56 -5.95 1.94 2.45
N TRP A 57 -4.72 2.45 2.52
CA TRP A 57 -3.54 1.66 2.86
C TRP A 57 -3.71 1.00 4.23
N ASN A 58 -4.19 1.77 5.22
CA ASN A 58 -4.45 1.28 6.55
C ASN A 58 -5.57 0.24 6.58
N ALA A 59 -6.60 0.41 5.74
CA ALA A 59 -7.72 -0.51 5.61
C ALA A 59 -7.45 -1.74 4.73
N LEU A 60 -6.26 -1.88 4.14
CA LEU A 60 -5.89 -3.08 3.40
C LEU A 60 -5.96 -4.30 4.33
N PRO A 61 -6.47 -5.45 3.84
CA PRO A 61 -6.54 -6.65 4.65
C PRO A 61 -5.16 -7.06 5.16
N ASN A 62 -5.07 -7.40 6.44
CA ASN A 62 -3.82 -7.85 7.04
C ASN A 62 -3.56 -9.32 6.68
N PRO A 63 -2.54 -9.64 5.86
CA PRO A 63 -2.27 -11.02 5.46
C PRO A 63 -1.87 -11.92 6.64
N PHE A 64 -1.31 -11.35 7.73
CA PHE A 64 -0.93 -12.12 8.91
C PHE A 64 -2.13 -12.65 9.68
N GLU A 65 -3.23 -11.88 9.71
CA GLU A 65 -4.49 -12.29 10.33
C GLU A 65 -5.25 -13.30 9.46
N GLN A 66 -5.27 -13.08 8.14
CA GLN A 66 -6.01 -13.94 7.22
C GLN A 66 -5.39 -15.33 7.10
N GLU A 67 -4.07 -15.41 7.00
CA GLU A 67 -3.34 -16.64 6.71
C GLU A 67 -2.63 -17.24 7.95
N ASN A 68 -2.91 -16.70 9.16
CA ASN A 68 -2.25 -17.07 10.41
C ASN A 68 -0.71 -17.06 10.34
N LEU A 69 -0.14 -16.09 9.60
CA LEU A 69 1.30 -15.94 9.47
C LEU A 69 1.87 -15.43 10.79
N ARG A 70 3.01 -15.99 11.21
CA ARG A 70 3.64 -15.63 12.51
C ARG A 70 4.78 -14.63 12.36
N SER A 71 5.54 -14.72 11.28
CA SER A 71 6.76 -13.95 11.06
C SER A 71 7.20 -14.11 9.61
N ILE A 72 7.40 -13.00 8.90
CA ILE A 72 7.90 -12.99 7.52
C ILE A 72 9.04 -11.97 7.43
N LEU A 73 10.16 -12.33 6.81
CA LEU A 73 11.19 -11.38 6.42
C LEU A 73 11.14 -11.26 4.89
N PRO A 74 10.60 -10.16 4.34
CA PRO A 74 10.57 -9.97 2.88
C PRO A 74 11.99 -9.84 2.34
N VAL A 75 12.26 -10.48 1.20
CA VAL A 75 13.51 -10.37 0.46
C VAL A 75 13.17 -9.99 -0.97
N VAL A 76 13.58 -8.78 -1.37
CA VAL A 76 13.15 -8.09 -2.59
C VAL A 76 14.30 -8.06 -3.60
N ASP A 77 14.07 -8.64 -4.77
CA ASP A 77 15.02 -8.52 -5.89
C ASP A 77 14.93 -7.10 -6.47
N VAL A 78 16.07 -6.42 -6.52
CA VAL A 78 16.26 -5.08 -7.09
C VAL A 78 17.32 -5.06 -8.19
N SER A 79 17.65 -6.24 -8.75
CA SER A 79 18.59 -6.41 -9.86
C SER A 79 18.14 -5.71 -11.15
N ASP A 80 19.08 -5.49 -12.07
CA ASP A 80 18.82 -4.78 -13.34
C ASP A 80 17.68 -5.40 -14.17
N SER A 81 17.46 -6.72 -14.07
CA SER A 81 16.33 -7.40 -14.74
C SER A 81 14.97 -6.89 -14.28
N MET A 82 14.87 -6.34 -13.07
CA MET A 82 13.64 -5.82 -12.48
C MET A 82 13.16 -4.50 -13.11
N TYR A 83 14.00 -3.88 -13.96
CA TYR A 83 13.71 -2.62 -14.65
C TYR A 83 13.16 -2.79 -16.08
N THR A 84 12.99 -4.03 -16.54
CA THR A 84 12.82 -4.34 -17.98
C THR A 84 11.38 -4.26 -18.52
N SER A 85 10.38 -3.99 -17.68
CA SER A 85 8.96 -4.03 -18.06
C SER A 85 8.40 -2.68 -18.52
N GLN A 86 7.73 -2.66 -19.68
CA GLN A 86 7.27 -1.43 -20.36
C GLN A 86 5.98 -0.80 -19.80
N LYS A 87 5.22 -1.50 -18.94
CA LYS A 87 3.91 -1.03 -18.43
C LYS A 87 3.82 -0.85 -16.92
N ILE A 88 4.47 -1.73 -16.17
CA ILE A 88 4.52 -1.73 -14.70
C ILE A 88 5.95 -2.12 -14.35
N ARG A 89 6.73 -1.27 -13.68
CA ARG A 89 8.09 -1.64 -13.27
C ARG A 89 7.99 -2.73 -12.20
N LEU A 90 8.56 -3.91 -12.47
CA LEU A 90 8.52 -5.03 -11.52
C LEU A 90 9.16 -4.65 -10.18
N LEU A 91 10.22 -3.83 -10.23
CA LEU A 91 10.85 -3.23 -9.06
C LEU A 91 9.86 -2.51 -8.15
N ASP A 92 8.95 -1.69 -8.71
CA ASP A 92 7.98 -0.94 -7.91
C ASP A 92 7.04 -1.91 -7.19
N VAL A 93 6.50 -2.89 -7.91
CA VAL A 93 5.58 -3.88 -7.36
C VAL A 93 6.23 -4.67 -6.22
N LEU A 94 7.43 -5.21 -6.43
CA LEU A 94 8.10 -6.00 -5.40
C LEU A 94 8.51 -5.15 -4.20
N SER A 95 8.97 -3.92 -4.42
CA SER A 95 9.30 -2.99 -3.32
C SER A 95 8.07 -2.65 -2.49
N ILE A 96 6.94 -2.35 -3.13
CA ILE A 96 5.68 -2.06 -2.45
C ILE A 96 5.20 -3.26 -1.63
N LEU A 97 5.31 -4.47 -2.17
CA LEU A 97 4.97 -5.69 -1.42
C LEU A 97 5.92 -5.91 -0.24
N GLY A 98 7.22 -5.68 -0.42
CA GLY A 98 8.21 -5.76 0.66
C GLY A 98 7.86 -4.85 1.83
N ILE A 99 7.54 -3.58 1.55
CA ILE A 99 7.09 -2.60 2.54
C ILE A 99 5.76 -3.02 3.17
N PHE A 100 4.78 -3.45 2.37
CA PHE A 100 3.48 -3.85 2.88
C PHE A 100 3.57 -5.03 3.86
N PHE A 101 4.32 -6.07 3.51
CA PHE A 101 4.51 -7.21 4.39
C PHE A 101 5.36 -6.88 5.61
N SER A 102 6.37 -6.02 5.49
CA SER A 102 7.18 -5.61 6.65
C SER A 102 6.38 -4.77 7.64
N GLU A 103 5.54 -3.85 7.15
CA GLU A 103 4.69 -2.98 7.98
C GLU A 103 3.61 -3.78 8.73
N LYS A 104 2.94 -4.71 8.06
CA LYS A 104 1.90 -5.56 8.68
C LYS A 104 2.48 -6.64 9.59
N ASN A 105 3.79 -6.85 9.57
CA ASN A 105 4.45 -7.84 10.40
C ASN A 105 4.55 -7.37 11.86
N SER A 106 3.98 -8.15 12.79
CA SER A 106 4.06 -7.89 14.23
C SER A 106 5.19 -8.66 14.96
N SER A 107 6.07 -9.35 14.22
CA SER A 107 7.20 -10.09 14.76
C SER A 107 8.46 -9.23 14.94
N ILE A 108 9.60 -9.86 15.22
CA ILE A 108 10.91 -9.19 15.33
C ILE A 108 11.37 -8.48 14.04
N TRP A 109 10.75 -8.78 12.90
CA TRP A 109 11.04 -8.18 11.59
C TRP A 109 10.04 -7.09 11.22
N SER A 110 9.32 -6.53 12.19
CA SER A 110 8.39 -5.42 11.96
C SER A 110 9.12 -4.24 11.35
N GLY A 111 8.63 -3.76 10.21
CA GLY A 111 9.23 -2.67 9.45
C GLY A 111 10.55 -3.03 8.75
N SER A 112 11.01 -4.28 8.78
CA SER A 112 12.27 -4.70 8.17
C SER A 112 12.07 -5.52 6.89
N PHE A 113 12.96 -5.33 5.93
CA PHE A 113 13.04 -6.16 4.73
C PHE A 113 14.48 -6.22 4.19
N ILE A 114 14.75 -7.07 3.21
CA ILE A 114 16.06 -7.16 2.56
C ILE A 114 15.89 -6.81 1.08
N THR A 115 16.83 -6.05 0.51
CA THR A 115 16.96 -5.88 -0.93
C THR A 115 18.19 -6.62 -1.45
N PHE A 116 18.17 -7.12 -2.69
CA PHE A 116 19.36 -7.72 -3.31
C PHE A 116 19.42 -7.52 -4.83
N SER A 117 20.63 -7.31 -5.35
CA SER A 117 20.95 -7.36 -6.79
C SER A 117 22.19 -8.22 -7.08
N GLY A 118 23.12 -8.25 -6.12
CA GLY A 118 24.30 -9.14 -6.08
C GLY A 118 24.92 -9.24 -4.68
N SER A 119 24.65 -8.27 -3.80
CA SER A 119 24.93 -8.32 -2.37
C SER A 119 23.68 -7.88 -1.60
N PRO A 120 23.18 -8.67 -0.63
CA PRO A 120 21.99 -8.30 0.13
C PRO A 120 22.22 -7.10 1.06
N VAL A 121 21.23 -6.23 1.19
CA VAL A 121 21.18 -5.10 2.13
C VAL A 121 19.95 -5.25 3.00
N PHE A 122 20.10 -5.05 4.31
CA PHE A 122 19.00 -5.05 5.27
C PHE A 122 18.46 -3.62 5.39
N GLU A 123 17.16 -3.47 5.12
CA GLU A 123 16.39 -2.22 5.14
C GLU A 123 15.47 -2.16 6.36
#